data_AF-A0A842LXN9-F1
#
_entry.id   AF-A0A842LXN9-F1
#
_cell.length_a   1.000
_cell.length_b   1.000
_cell.length_c   1.000
_cell.angle_alpha   90.00
_cell.angle_beta   90.00
_cell.angle_gamma   90.00
#
_symmetry.space_group_name_H-M   'P 1'
#
loop_
_entity.id
_entity.type
_entity.pdbx_description
1 polymer ?
#
loop_
_entity_poly.entity_id
_entity_poly.type
_entity_poly.pdbx_seq_one_letter_code
_entity_poly.pdbx_strand_id
1 'polypeptide(L)'
;MSSPLKIFENLDPELLKLVNRGADFALSDGVLQRKYKLLIAMAIDATLGAAEGVRSLAMGAMQAGATKEEILEALRVAYYICGASVAYTAARALEQLFQQQGLS
;
A
#
# COMPACT_ATOMS: atom_id res chain seq x y z
N MET A 1 5.69 0.97 14.27
CA MET A 1 4.58 1.82 14.76
C MET A 1 3.38 0.93 15.04
N SER A 2 2.58 1.24 16.06
CA SER A 2 1.32 0.53 16.32
C SER A 2 0.31 0.81 15.21
N SER A 3 -0.47 -0.21 14.80
CA SER A 3 -1.56 -0.04 13.84
C SER A 3 -2.52 1.06 14.28
N PRO A 4 -2.90 2.02 13.41
CA PRO A 4 -3.88 3.04 13.76
C PRO A 4 -5.27 2.44 14.06
N LEU A 5 -5.54 1.21 13.62
CA LEU A 5 -6.78 0.49 13.92
C LEU A 5 -6.89 0.01 15.38
N LYS A 6 -5.83 0.11 16.19
CA LYS A 6 -5.85 -0.33 17.60
C LYS A 6 -6.93 0.35 18.43
N ILE A 7 -7.34 1.57 18.06
CA ILE A 7 -8.44 2.27 18.75
C ILE A 7 -9.74 1.44 18.75
N PHE A 8 -9.96 0.63 17.72
CA PHE A 8 -11.14 -0.22 17.58
C PHE A 8 -11.08 -1.50 18.44
N GLU A 9 -9.92 -1.87 19.01
CA GLU A 9 -9.83 -3.04 19.89
C GLU A 9 -10.78 -2.94 21.09
N ASN A 10 -11.02 -1.71 21.58
CA ASN A 10 -11.93 -1.45 22.69
C ASN A 10 -13.20 -0.73 22.27
N LEU A 11 -13.15 0.13 21.24
CA LEU A 11 -14.31 0.94 20.85
C LEU A 11 -15.28 0.21 19.91
N ASP A 12 -14.77 -0.62 19.00
CA ASP A 12 -15.60 -1.40 18.06
C ASP A 12 -14.84 -2.65 17.56
N PRO A 13 -14.81 -3.73 18.37
CA PRO A 13 -14.05 -4.92 18.02
C PRO A 13 -14.60 -5.66 16.79
N GLU A 14 -15.89 -5.52 16.50
CA GLU A 14 -16.51 -6.16 15.34
C GLU A 14 -16.13 -5.47 14.04
N LEU A 15 -16.07 -4.13 14.04
CA LEU A 15 -15.50 -3.38 12.91
C LEU A 15 -14.05 -3.79 12.66
N LEU A 16 -13.22 -3.89 13.70
CA LEU A 16 -11.83 -4.33 13.57
C LEU A 16 -11.74 -5.73 12.91
N LYS A 17 -12.57 -6.67 13.37
CA LYS A 17 -12.64 -8.03 12.78
C LYS A 17 -13.08 -8.01 11.32
N LEU A 18 -14.05 -7.16 10.95
CA LEU A 18 -14.51 -7.04 9.57
C LEU A 18 -13.43 -6.46 8.66
N VAL A 19 -12.75 -5.39 9.10
CA VAL A 19 -11.65 -4.77 8.36
C VAL A 19 -10.52 -5.76 8.12
N ASN A 20 -10.07 -6.46 9.17
CA ASN A 20 -8.99 -7.44 9.05
C ASN A 20 -9.37 -8.61 8.13
N ARG A 21 -10.56 -9.21 8.31
CA ARG A 21 -11.03 -10.30 7.44
C ARG A 21 -11.17 -9.85 5.99
N GLY A 22 -11.67 -8.64 5.75
CA GLY A 22 -11.79 -8.08 4.41
C GLY A 22 -10.42 -7.91 3.74
N ALA A 23 -9.45 -7.37 4.46
CA ALA A 23 -8.08 -7.22 3.97
C ALA A 23 -7.43 -8.59 3.68
N ASP A 24 -7.57 -9.56 4.59
CA ASP A 24 -7.03 -10.91 4.42
C ASP A 24 -7.65 -11.63 3.22
N PHE A 25 -8.97 -11.56 3.08
CA PHE A 25 -9.67 -12.17 1.95
C PHE A 25 -9.26 -11.53 0.62
N ALA A 26 -9.22 -10.19 0.55
CA ALA A 26 -8.87 -9.49 -0.68
C ALA A 26 -7.41 -9.74 -1.09
N LEU A 27 -6.46 -9.67 -0.14
CA LEU A 27 -5.03 -9.62 -0.40
C LEU A 27 -4.30 -10.97 -0.24
N SER A 28 -4.98 -12.04 0.16
CA SER A 28 -4.39 -13.40 0.17
C SER A 28 -4.05 -13.87 -1.25
N ASP A 29 -3.13 -14.85 -1.35
CA ASP A 29 -2.80 -15.46 -2.64
C ASP A 29 -4.01 -16.12 -3.32
N GLY A 30 -4.02 -16.05 -4.65
CA GLY A 30 -5.01 -16.72 -5.50
C GLY A 30 -4.51 -16.78 -6.94
N VAL A 31 -5.40 -16.59 -7.92
CA VAL A 31 -5.00 -16.47 -9.34
C VAL A 31 -3.96 -15.35 -9.53
N LEU A 32 -4.18 -14.21 -8.86
CA LEU A 32 -3.15 -13.20 -8.67
C LEU A 32 -2.43 -13.47 -7.35
N GLN A 33 -1.10 -13.52 -7.41
CA GLN A 33 -0.26 -13.55 -6.22
C GLN A 33 -0.47 -12.28 -5.39
N ARG A 34 -0.35 -12.41 -4.07
CA ARG A 34 -0.47 -11.33 -3.08
C ARG A 34 0.33 -10.10 -3.47
N LYS A 35 1.54 -10.29 -3.99
CA LYS A 35 2.41 -9.23 -4.52
C LYS A 35 1.66 -8.29 -5.48
N TYR A 36 1.03 -8.84 -6.51
CA TYR A 36 0.34 -8.05 -7.53
C TYR A 36 -0.91 -7.36 -6.98
N LYS A 37 -1.64 -8.02 -6.07
CA LYS A 37 -2.80 -7.43 -5.41
C LYS A 37 -2.42 -6.21 -4.56
N LEU A 38 -1.29 -6.29 -3.86
CA LEU A 38 -0.75 -5.18 -3.07
C LEU A 38 -0.28 -4.02 -3.96
N LEU A 39 0.37 -4.31 -5.10
CA LEU A 39 0.74 -3.28 -6.07
C LEU A 39 -0.49 -2.56 -6.66
N ILE A 40 -1.56 -3.30 -6.96
CA ILE A 40 -2.84 -2.73 -7.43
C ILE A 40 -3.46 -1.84 -6.35
N ALA A 41 -3.58 -2.33 -5.11
CA ALA A 41 -4.13 -1.56 -4.00
C ALA A 41 -3.30 -0.29 -3.74
N MET A 42 -1.98 -0.39 -3.76
CA MET A 42 -1.06 0.74 -3.60
C MET A 42 -1.28 1.80 -4.68
N ALA A 43 -1.43 1.38 -5.94
CA ALA A 43 -1.71 2.28 -7.05
C ALA A 43 -3.03 3.03 -6.84
N ILE A 44 -4.08 2.34 -6.39
CA ILE A 44 -5.38 2.95 -6.07
C ILE A 44 -5.25 3.98 -4.95
N ASP A 45 -4.56 3.64 -3.85
CA ASP A 45 -4.32 4.57 -2.74
C ASP A 45 -3.58 5.83 -3.19
N ALA A 46 -2.65 5.70 -4.15
CA ALA A 46 -1.95 6.84 -4.72
C ALA A 46 -2.91 7.77 -5.50
N THR A 47 -3.92 7.23 -6.19
CA THR A 47 -4.97 8.02 -6.85
C THR A 47 -5.88 8.74 -5.86
N LEU A 48 -6.04 8.19 -4.66
CA LEU A 48 -6.86 8.76 -3.58
C LEU A 48 -6.10 9.77 -2.72
N GLY A 49 -4.81 10.00 -3.00
CA GLY A 49 -3.97 10.88 -2.18
C GLY A 49 -3.56 10.30 -0.82
N ALA A 50 -3.77 8.99 -0.60
CA ALA A 50 -3.57 8.32 0.68
C ALA A 50 -2.10 7.89 0.88
N ALA A 51 -1.21 8.84 1.16
CA ALA A 51 0.23 8.58 1.24
C ALA A 51 0.63 7.53 2.31
N GLU A 52 -0.06 7.46 3.44
CA GLU A 52 0.18 6.43 4.47
C GLU A 52 -0.22 5.03 3.97
N GLY A 53 -1.34 4.95 3.25
CA GLY A 53 -1.83 3.73 2.62
C GLY A 53 -0.87 3.23 1.54
N VAL A 54 -0.42 4.12 0.64
CA VAL A 54 0.61 3.83 -0.37
C VAL A 54 1.86 3.24 0.29
N ARG A 55 2.36 3.86 1.37
CA ARG A 55 3.55 3.37 2.07
C ARG A 55 3.33 1.99 2.69
N SER A 56 2.21 1.80 3.39
CA SER A 56 1.88 0.53 4.04
C SER A 56 1.77 -0.61 3.01
N LEU A 57 1.10 -0.36 1.88
CA LEU A 57 0.92 -1.33 0.81
C LEU A 57 2.20 -1.57 0.03
N ALA A 58 3.03 -0.54 -0.19
CA ALA A 58 4.36 -0.70 -0.78
C ALA A 58 5.25 -1.60 0.09
N MET A 59 5.29 -1.37 1.40
CA MET A 59 6.01 -2.23 2.35
C MET A 59 5.53 -3.68 2.29
N GLY A 60 4.20 -3.87 2.32
CA GLY A 60 3.59 -5.20 2.20
C GLY A 60 3.94 -5.87 0.88
N ALA A 61 3.93 -5.12 -0.23
CA ALA A 61 4.30 -5.64 -1.55
C ALA A 61 5.76 -6.11 -1.57
N MET A 62 6.69 -5.31 -1.01
CA MET A 62 8.10 -5.68 -0.90
C MET A 62 8.30 -6.93 -0.04
N GLN A 63 7.58 -7.04 1.08
CA GLN A 63 7.59 -8.25 1.91
C GLN A 63 7.05 -9.48 1.17
N ALA A 64 6.11 -9.28 0.23
CA ALA A 64 5.60 -10.31 -0.67
C ALA A 64 6.48 -10.53 -1.91
N GLY A 65 7.68 -9.94 -1.96
CA GLY A 65 8.67 -10.14 -3.03
C GLY A 65 8.61 -9.13 -4.17
N ALA A 66 7.91 -8.00 -4.02
CA ALA A 66 7.97 -6.92 -4.99
C ALA A 66 9.31 -6.19 -4.97
N THR A 67 9.81 -5.86 -6.16
CA THR A 67 10.97 -4.98 -6.29
C THR A 67 10.57 -3.50 -6.24
N LYS A 68 11.55 -2.61 -6.02
CA LYS A 68 11.30 -1.16 -6.09
C LYS A 68 10.86 -0.76 -7.49
N GLU A 69 11.38 -1.41 -8.52
CA GLU A 69 11.04 -1.19 -9.92
C GLU A 69 9.59 -1.55 -10.20
N GLU A 70 9.09 -2.68 -9.70
CA GLU A 70 7.67 -3.06 -9.83
C GLU A 70 6.73 -2.04 -9.15
N ILE A 71 7.14 -1.49 -8.00
CA ILE A 71 6.40 -0.41 -7.31
C ILE A 71 6.35 0.86 -8.18
N LEU A 72 7.50 1.31 -8.66
CA LEU A 72 7.59 2.52 -9.48
C LEU A 72 6.83 2.37 -10.80
N GLU A 73 6.85 1.18 -11.40
CA GLU A 73 6.11 0.88 -12.62
C GLU A 73 4.59 0.91 -12.40
N ALA A 74 4.09 0.29 -11.33
CA ALA A 74 2.66 0.35 -10.99
C ALA A 74 2.18 1.81 -10.78
N LEU A 75 2.98 2.61 -10.08
CA LEU A 75 2.69 4.03 -9.85
C LEU A 75 2.76 4.87 -11.13
N ARG A 76 3.67 4.53 -12.06
CA ARG A 76 3.73 5.15 -13.39
C ARG A 76 2.45 4.89 -14.19
N VAL A 77 1.91 3.67 -14.14
CA VAL A 77 0.62 3.35 -14.78
C VAL A 77 -0.51 4.16 -14.15
N ALA A 78 -0.57 4.25 -12.82
CA ALA A 78 -1.58 5.08 -12.14
C ALA A 78 -1.45 6.57 -12.48
N TYR A 79 -0.22 7.09 -12.54
CA TYR A 79 0.05 8.47 -12.96
C TYR A 79 -0.42 8.74 -14.39
N TYR A 80 -0.19 7.82 -15.32
CA TYR A 80 -0.63 7.97 -16.71
C TYR A 80 -2.16 8.13 -16.81
N ILE A 81 -2.92 7.42 -15.96
CA ILE A 81 -4.39 7.45 -15.97
C ILE A 81 -4.96 8.61 -15.15
N CYS A 82 -4.41 8.89 -13.97
CA CYS A 82 -5.00 9.80 -12.99
C CYS A 82 -4.26 11.14 -12.82
N GLY A 83 -3.13 11.31 -13.50
CA GLY A 83 -2.38 12.57 -13.56
C GLY A 83 -1.41 12.79 -12.41
N ALA A 84 -0.89 14.02 -12.35
CA ALA A 84 0.29 14.36 -11.55
C ALA A 84 0.12 14.21 -10.03
N SER A 85 -1.11 14.28 -9.51
CA SER A 85 -1.39 14.10 -8.07
C SER A 85 -0.90 12.75 -7.53
N VAL A 86 -0.93 11.70 -8.37
CA VAL A 86 -0.38 10.38 -8.06
C VAL A 86 1.11 10.46 -7.78
N ALA A 87 1.87 11.17 -8.63
CA ALA A 87 3.32 11.27 -8.50
C ALA A 87 3.73 11.98 -7.19
N TYR A 88 3.04 13.06 -6.81
CA TYR A 88 3.30 13.76 -5.54
C TYR A 88 2.91 12.93 -4.32
N THR A 89 1.82 12.15 -4.40
CA THR A 89 1.42 11.24 -3.32
C THR A 89 2.41 10.10 -3.15
N ALA A 90 2.83 9.49 -4.26
CA ALA A 90 3.86 8.47 -4.29
C ALA A 90 5.20 8.96 -3.73
N ALA A 91 5.68 10.13 -4.16
CA ALA A 91 6.94 10.69 -3.69
C ALA A 91 6.96 10.87 -2.16
N ARG A 92 5.89 11.47 -1.60
CA ARG A 92 5.74 11.64 -0.14
C ARG A 92 5.67 10.31 0.61
N ALA A 93 5.06 9.30 0.01
CA ALA A 93 4.95 7.98 0.62
C ALA A 93 6.30 7.23 0.62
N LEU A 94 7.03 7.29 -0.50
CA LEU A 94 8.21 6.46 -0.75
C LEU A 94 9.53 7.08 -0.26
N GLU A 95 9.63 8.40 -0.14
CA GLU A 95 10.86 9.10 0.30
C GLU A 95 11.42 8.49 1.60
N GLN A 96 10.59 8.42 2.63
CA GLN A 96 10.97 7.86 3.93
C GLN A 96 11.17 6.34 3.89
N LEU A 97 10.42 5.64 3.04
CA LEU A 97 10.51 4.18 2.93
C LEU A 97 11.84 3.75 2.30
N PHE A 98 12.27 4.44 1.25
CA PHE A 98 13.50 4.10 0.54
C PHE A 98 14.76 4.66 1.22
N GLN A 99 14.67 5.78 1.94
CA GLN A 99 15.76 6.27 2.79
C GLN A 99 16.11 5.29 3.92
N GLN A 100 15.10 4.63 4.52
CA GLN A 100 15.31 3.64 5.59
C GLN A 100 15.97 2.33 5.11
N GLN A 101 15.98 2.06 3.80
CA GLN A 101 16.56 0.85 3.21
C GLN A 101 17.90 1.10 2.49
N GLY A 102 18.55 2.23 2.74
CA GLY A 102 19.85 2.57 2.17
C GLY A 102 19.75 3.17 0.77
N LEU A 103 19.77 4.50 0.69
CA LEU A 103 20.40 5.19 -0.44
C LEU A 103 21.91 5.10 -0.23
N SER A 104 22.57 4.24 -1.00
CA SER A 104 23.90 4.49 -1.55
C SER A 104 23.75 4.69 -3.05
#